data_AF-A0A0F9FJG6-F1
#
_entry.id   AF-A0A0F9FJG6-F1
#
_cell.length_a   1.000
_cell.length_b   1.000
_cell.length_c   1.000
_cell.angle_alpha   90.00
_cell.angle_beta   90.00
_cell.angle_gamma   90.00
#
_symmetry.space_group_name_H-M   'P 1'
#
loop_
_entity.id
_entity.type
_entity.pdbx_description
1 polymer ?
#
loop_
_entity_poly.entity_id
_entity_poly.type
_entity_poly.pdbx_seq_one_letter_code
_entity_poly.pdbx_strand_id
1 'polypeptide(L)'
;MKEVIQKMKQATKCPYCGKPLSLDKQGCSCGAYRVNEDNYDLTKLSEERKIEIIRKAISKISLEDMFKAEELYELRFDKQNESGYEPIWNQAAHLVTTHLNYKTDKTNFNFIFSDNDSKMKQWNYIYSTLPYLLYYTVEVVEAIINNFAEYKNKDLDLTNIRRIFGLLLWLDEYNLDYGLNTKETMKYLNRKLIFPCLACNKNIKFGVRNLKMLYQKNEVKCFSCKGVCNFDELQDKEIIKFTTAD
;
A
#
# COMPACT_ATOMS: atom_id res chain seq x y z
N MET A 1 29.53 22.85 33.82
CA MET A 1 29.01 22.69 32.44
C MET A 1 29.98 21.97 31.50
N LYS A 2 31.27 22.38 31.43
CA LYS A 2 32.30 21.69 30.63
C LYS A 2 32.55 20.22 31.05
N GLU A 3 32.56 19.93 32.35
CA GLU A 3 32.70 18.53 32.85
C GLU A 3 31.50 17.64 32.56
N VAL A 4 30.28 18.20 32.50
CA VAL A 4 29.06 17.43 32.16
C VAL A 4 29.07 17.07 30.68
N ILE A 5 29.46 18.02 29.81
CA ILE A 5 29.68 17.77 28.38
C ILE A 5 30.83 16.77 28.17
N GLN A 6 31.87 16.80 29.00
CA GLN A 6 33.01 15.89 28.92
C GLN A 6 32.69 14.47 29.43
N LYS A 7 31.78 14.34 30.42
CA LYS A 7 31.20 13.05 30.83
C LYS A 7 30.23 12.50 29.80
N MET A 8 29.43 13.34 29.13
CA MET A 8 28.55 12.93 28.02
C MET A 8 29.36 12.49 26.79
N LYS A 9 30.55 13.08 26.55
CA LYS A 9 31.51 12.68 25.51
C LYS A 9 32.25 11.36 25.78
N GLN A 10 32.09 10.72 26.94
CA GLN A 10 32.63 9.38 27.15
C GLN A 10 31.86 8.41 26.26
N ALA A 11 32.57 7.94 25.22
CA ALA A 11 32.05 7.15 24.12
C ALA A 11 31.15 6.01 24.60
N THR A 12 29.85 6.17 24.39
CA THR A 12 28.89 5.09 24.63
C THR A 12 29.25 3.97 23.67
N LYS A 13 29.56 2.79 24.21
CA LYS A 13 29.89 1.62 23.39
C LYS A 13 28.64 1.19 22.63
N CYS A 14 28.83 0.69 21.41
CA CYS A 14 27.77 0.05 20.64
C CYS A 14 27.25 -1.16 21.42
N PRO A 15 25.94 -1.26 21.70
CA PRO A 15 25.38 -2.37 22.46
C PRO A 15 25.52 -3.72 21.73
N TYR A 16 25.71 -3.70 20.41
CA TYR A 16 25.81 -4.91 19.58
C TYR A 16 27.24 -5.42 19.40
N CYS A 17 28.26 -4.53 19.29
CA CYS A 17 29.64 -4.95 19.03
C CYS A 17 30.68 -4.41 20.02
N GLY A 18 30.27 -3.64 21.02
CA GLY A 18 31.14 -3.09 22.06
C GLY A 18 32.10 -1.98 21.61
N LYS A 19 32.15 -1.65 20.31
CA LYS A 19 33.03 -0.60 19.76
C LYS A 19 32.57 0.80 20.20
N PRO A 20 33.48 1.77 20.38
CA PRO A 20 33.11 3.14 20.75
C PRO A 20 32.24 3.78 19.65
N LEU A 21 31.09 4.37 20.01
CA LEU A 21 30.29 5.20 19.10
C LEU A 21 30.69 6.65 19.27
N SER A 22 30.94 7.33 18.16
CA SER A 22 31.06 8.79 18.17
C SER A 22 29.64 9.39 18.19
N LEU A 23 29.41 10.38 19.07
CA LEU A 23 28.07 10.97 19.29
C LEU A 23 27.47 11.65 18.06
N ASP A 24 28.34 12.02 17.13
CA ASP A 24 28.07 12.68 15.85
C ASP A 24 27.76 11.70 14.70
N LYS A 25 27.99 10.39 14.88
CA LYS A 25 27.70 9.37 13.85
C LYS A 25 26.48 8.54 14.22
N GLN A 26 25.49 8.56 13.34
CA GLN A 26 24.28 7.74 13.44
C GLN A 26 24.54 6.25 13.18
N GLY A 27 25.72 5.86 12.67
CA GLY A 27 26.04 4.47 12.31
C GLY A 27 27.32 3.93 12.96
N CYS A 28 27.30 2.64 13.28
CA CYS A 28 28.44 1.86 13.72
C CYS A 28 29.02 1.06 12.55
N SER A 29 30.33 0.80 12.57
CA SER A 29 31.01 -0.07 11.59
C SER A 29 30.47 -1.51 11.54
N CYS A 30 29.70 -1.95 12.54
CA CYS A 30 29.05 -3.27 12.55
C CYS A 30 27.66 -3.27 11.91
N GLY A 31 27.23 -2.15 11.31
CA GLY A 31 25.90 -1.98 10.72
C GLY A 31 24.81 -1.51 11.70
N ALA A 32 25.08 -1.50 13.01
CA ALA A 32 24.13 -0.96 14.00
C ALA A 32 24.02 0.56 13.86
N TYR A 33 22.81 1.10 13.79
CA TYR A 33 22.56 2.54 13.71
C TYR A 33 21.83 3.02 14.97
N ARG A 34 22.20 4.20 15.46
CA ARG A 34 21.45 4.90 16.51
C ARG A 34 20.23 5.53 15.89
N VAL A 35 19.09 4.96 16.23
CA VAL A 35 17.79 5.58 15.99
C VAL A 35 17.60 6.61 17.09
N ASN A 36 17.44 7.88 16.74
CA ASN A 36 16.83 8.82 17.69
C ASN A 36 15.34 8.51 17.70
N GLU A 37 14.84 7.83 18.74
CA GLU A 37 13.44 7.36 18.82
C GLU A 37 12.45 8.51 18.61
N ASP A 38 12.79 9.73 19.08
CA ASP A 38 11.98 10.93 18.89
C ASP A 38 11.79 11.32 17.41
N ASN A 39 12.71 10.93 16.52
CA ASN A 39 12.60 11.21 15.08
C ASN A 39 11.67 10.23 14.34
N TYR A 40 11.23 9.15 14.99
CA TYR A 40 10.35 8.13 14.39
C TYR A 40 8.97 8.07 15.05
N ASP A 41 8.74 8.85 16.12
CA ASP A 41 7.43 9.03 16.70
C ASP A 41 6.53 9.85 15.77
N LEU A 42 5.65 9.16 15.04
CA LEU A 42 4.70 9.77 14.11
C LEU A 42 3.76 10.77 14.80
N THR A 43 3.54 10.67 16.12
CA THR A 43 2.69 11.61 16.86
C THR A 43 3.34 12.99 17.01
N LYS A 44 4.67 13.06 16.94
CA LYS A 44 5.46 14.31 17.05
C LYS A 44 5.66 15.00 15.70
N LEU A 45 5.35 14.34 14.59
CA LEU A 45 5.47 14.92 13.25
C LEU A 45 4.27 15.83 12.95
N SER A 46 4.56 17.01 12.40
CA SER A 46 3.52 17.91 11.89
C SER A 46 2.78 17.27 10.71
N GLU A 47 1.57 17.75 10.45
CA GLU A 47 0.76 17.36 9.30
C GLU A 47 1.52 17.54 7.98
N GLU A 48 2.12 18.72 7.78
CA GLU A 48 2.85 19.06 6.56
C GLU A 48 4.02 18.08 6.34
N ARG A 49 4.70 17.71 7.43
CA ARG A 49 5.81 16.76 7.36
C ARG A 49 5.33 15.35 7.01
N LYS A 50 4.19 14.91 7.53
CA LYS A 50 3.59 13.61 7.18
C LYS A 50 3.21 13.57 5.70
N ILE A 51 2.53 14.60 5.21
CA ILE A 51 2.14 14.72 3.80
C ILE A 51 3.40 14.75 2.91
N GLU A 52 4.44 15.50 3.30
CA GLU A 52 5.70 15.55 2.55
C GLU A 52 6.37 14.17 2.45
N ILE A 53 6.41 13.41 3.54
CA ILE A 53 6.96 12.04 3.55
C ILE A 53 6.15 11.13 2.63
N ILE A 54 4.81 11.18 2.70
CA ILE A 54 3.93 10.40 1.83
C ILE A 54 4.18 10.77 0.36
N ARG A 55 4.23 12.07 0.02
CA ARG A 55 4.49 12.53 -1.33
C ARG A 55 5.84 12.05 -1.88
N LYS A 56 6.87 12.03 -1.04
CA LYS A 56 8.19 11.49 -1.41
C LYS A 56 8.19 9.97 -1.61
N ALA A 57 7.32 9.25 -0.90
CA ALA A 57 7.15 7.82 -1.12
C ALA A 57 6.38 7.56 -2.43
N ILE A 58 5.33 8.34 -2.71
CA ILE A 58 4.55 8.26 -3.95
C ILE A 58 5.44 8.47 -5.19
N SER A 59 6.35 9.44 -5.18
CA SER A 59 7.26 9.67 -6.32
C SER A 59 8.33 8.59 -6.54
N LYS A 60 8.31 7.51 -5.75
CA LYS A 60 9.22 6.37 -5.85
C LYS A 60 8.53 5.07 -6.22
N ILE A 61 7.20 5.06 -6.32
CA ILE A 61 6.43 3.87 -6.68
C ILE A 61 6.04 3.89 -8.17
N SER A 62 5.69 2.73 -8.74
CA SER A 62 5.46 2.59 -10.18
C SER A 62 4.14 3.18 -10.67
N LEU A 63 3.23 3.51 -9.77
CA LEU A 63 1.87 3.96 -10.07
C LEU A 63 1.55 5.24 -9.29
N GLU A 64 2.44 6.24 -9.41
CA GLU A 64 2.33 7.50 -8.66
C GLU A 64 0.98 8.21 -8.86
N ASP A 65 0.44 8.20 -10.09
CA ASP A 65 -0.83 8.83 -10.46
C ASP A 65 -2.04 8.26 -9.72
N MET A 66 -1.90 7.08 -9.09
CA MET A 66 -2.98 6.43 -8.36
C MET A 66 -3.13 6.92 -6.91
N PHE A 67 -2.16 7.70 -6.42
CA PHE A 67 -2.10 8.10 -5.02
C PHE A 67 -1.97 9.61 -4.86
N LYS A 68 -2.83 10.18 -4.03
CA LYS A 68 -2.67 11.55 -3.55
C LYS A 68 -2.18 11.55 -2.11
N ALA A 69 -1.19 12.38 -1.82
CA ALA A 69 -0.55 12.40 -0.52
C ALA A 69 -1.52 12.87 0.58
N GLU A 70 -2.40 13.80 0.23
CA GLU A 70 -3.43 14.37 1.08
C GLU A 70 -4.49 13.31 1.42
N GLU A 71 -5.01 12.58 0.43
CA GLU A 71 -6.00 11.51 0.65
C GLU A 71 -5.43 10.39 1.54
N LEU A 72 -4.17 9.97 1.31
CA LEU A 72 -3.50 8.99 2.16
C LEU A 72 -3.22 9.52 3.57
N TYR A 73 -2.99 10.83 3.73
CA TYR A 73 -2.86 11.44 5.04
C TYR A 73 -4.19 11.44 5.78
N GLU A 74 -5.24 11.95 5.15
CA GLU A 74 -6.60 12.00 5.69
C GLU A 74 -7.08 10.61 6.08
N LEU A 75 -6.82 9.61 5.24
CA LEU A 75 -7.22 8.24 5.50
C LEU A 75 -6.49 7.64 6.72
N ARG A 76 -5.24 8.03 6.98
CA ARG A 76 -4.40 7.37 8.01
C ARG A 76 -4.31 8.11 9.33
N PHE A 77 -4.38 9.43 9.32
CA PHE A 77 -3.96 10.27 10.45
C PHE A 77 -4.98 11.32 10.86
N ASP A 78 -5.90 11.71 9.97
CA ASP A 78 -6.88 12.74 10.32
C ASP A 78 -7.95 12.18 11.27
N LYS A 79 -8.06 12.83 12.44
CA LYS A 79 -9.06 12.53 13.48
C LYS A 79 -10.46 13.05 13.13
N GLN A 80 -10.55 13.92 12.13
CA GLN A 80 -11.80 14.53 11.67
C GLN A 80 -12.40 13.79 10.49
N ASN A 81 -11.58 13.08 9.73
CA ASN A 81 -12.05 12.22 8.68
C ASN A 81 -12.80 11.00 9.25
N GLU A 82 -14.13 11.04 9.24
CA GLU A 82 -14.99 9.89 9.62
C GLU A 82 -14.75 8.67 8.73
N SER A 83 -14.29 8.89 7.49
CA SER A 83 -13.88 7.84 6.57
C SER A 83 -12.41 7.39 6.79
N GLY A 84 -11.71 7.96 7.77
CA GLY A 84 -10.31 7.70 8.13
C GLY A 84 -10.11 6.70 9.29
N TYR A 85 -8.94 6.07 9.32
CA TYR A 85 -8.63 4.97 10.23
C TYR A 85 -8.43 5.41 11.69
N GLU A 86 -8.06 6.66 11.90
CA GLU A 86 -7.76 7.16 13.24
C GLU A 86 -9.00 7.10 14.16
N PRO A 87 -10.20 7.56 13.76
CA PRO A 87 -11.44 7.31 14.51
C PRO A 87 -11.69 5.85 14.91
N ILE A 88 -11.63 4.92 13.94
CA ILE A 88 -11.97 3.51 14.19
C ILE A 88 -10.91 2.82 15.06
N TRP A 89 -9.63 3.16 14.91
CA TRP A 89 -8.56 2.64 15.76
C TRP A 89 -8.67 3.17 17.19
N ASN A 90 -9.04 4.45 17.37
CA ASN A 90 -9.30 4.99 18.70
C ASN A 90 -10.50 4.29 19.37
N GLN A 91 -11.56 3.98 18.61
CA GLN A 91 -12.67 3.19 19.14
C GLN A 91 -12.29 1.75 19.49
N ALA A 92 -11.39 1.13 18.72
CA ALA A 92 -10.88 -0.20 18.98
C ALA A 92 -9.97 -0.25 20.23
N ALA A 93 -9.14 0.79 20.43
CA ALA A 93 -8.17 0.85 21.51
C ALA A 93 -8.77 1.33 22.84
N HIS A 94 -9.71 2.28 22.80
CA HIS A 94 -10.34 2.84 23.99
C HIS A 94 -11.70 2.19 24.23
N LEU A 95 -11.95 1.70 25.44
CA LEU A 95 -13.27 1.15 25.81
C LEU A 95 -14.37 2.21 25.78
N VAL A 96 -14.01 3.44 26.16
CA VAL A 96 -14.87 4.62 26.19
C VAL A 96 -14.06 5.82 25.68
N THR A 97 -14.65 6.61 24.80
CA THR A 97 -14.07 7.86 24.29
C THR A 97 -15.14 8.95 24.25
N THR A 98 -14.72 10.18 24.55
CA THR A 98 -15.57 11.38 24.55
C THR A 98 -15.30 12.30 23.36
N HIS A 99 -14.41 11.91 22.44
CA HIS A 99 -14.06 12.71 21.28
C HIS A 99 -15.27 12.86 20.33
N LEU A 100 -15.51 14.07 19.81
CA LEU A 100 -16.74 14.40 19.08
C LEU A 100 -17.04 13.45 17.93
N ASN A 101 -16.03 13.13 17.12
CA ASN A 101 -16.19 12.39 15.86
C ASN A 101 -16.33 10.87 16.02
N TYR A 102 -16.01 10.32 17.20
CA TYR A 102 -16.02 8.87 17.42
C TYR A 102 -16.39 8.49 18.85
N LYS A 103 -17.23 9.34 19.46
CA LYS A 103 -17.72 9.19 20.82
C LYS A 103 -18.38 7.82 21.01
N THR A 104 -18.11 7.19 22.14
CA THR A 104 -18.78 5.94 22.52
C THR A 104 -20.26 6.19 22.79
N ASP A 105 -21.11 5.37 22.20
CA ASP A 105 -22.55 5.43 22.43
C ASP A 105 -22.91 5.24 23.91
N LYS A 106 -24.04 5.83 24.31
CA LYS A 106 -24.54 5.66 25.67
C LYS A 106 -24.73 4.17 25.97
N THR A 107 -24.28 3.74 27.15
CA THR A 107 -24.38 2.35 27.62
C THR A 107 -23.68 1.31 26.74
N ASN A 108 -22.69 1.73 25.93
CA ASN A 108 -21.88 0.85 25.09
C ASN A 108 -20.40 0.90 25.51
N PHE A 109 -19.64 -0.16 25.18
CA PHE A 109 -18.18 -0.20 25.24
C PHE A 109 -17.63 -0.52 23.85
N ASN A 110 -17.67 0.47 22.96
CA ASN A 110 -17.20 0.40 21.57
C ASN A 110 -17.29 -1.02 20.96
N PHE A 111 -16.15 -1.67 20.73
CA PHE A 111 -16.09 -2.94 20.02
C PHE A 111 -16.48 -4.16 20.87
N ILE A 112 -16.55 -4.03 22.21
CA ILE A 112 -16.93 -5.13 23.10
C ILE A 112 -18.40 -5.52 22.91
N PHE A 113 -19.29 -4.54 22.77
CA PHE A 113 -20.73 -4.77 22.64
C PHE A 113 -21.27 -4.41 21.26
N SER A 114 -20.44 -4.57 20.22
CA SER A 114 -20.91 -4.39 18.84
C SER A 114 -21.98 -5.42 18.47
N ASP A 115 -23.18 -4.92 18.22
CA ASP A 115 -24.29 -5.68 17.64
C ASP A 115 -24.03 -5.98 16.14
N ASN A 116 -24.98 -6.67 15.51
CA ASN A 116 -24.83 -7.06 14.10
C ASN A 116 -24.73 -5.84 13.18
N ASP A 117 -25.51 -4.80 13.42
CA ASP A 117 -25.48 -3.59 12.59
C ASP A 117 -24.16 -2.84 12.74
N SER A 118 -23.64 -2.74 13.97
CA SER A 118 -22.33 -2.15 14.26
C SER A 118 -21.21 -2.92 13.57
N LYS A 119 -21.23 -4.26 13.64
CA LYS A 119 -20.26 -5.13 12.95
C LYS A 119 -20.31 -4.93 11.44
N MET A 120 -21.50 -4.89 10.85
CA MET A 120 -21.65 -4.67 9.42
C MET A 120 -21.13 -3.30 9.00
N LYS A 121 -21.39 -2.24 9.77
CA LYS A 121 -20.82 -0.90 9.52
C LYS A 121 -19.29 -0.91 9.61
N GLN A 122 -18.72 -1.53 10.64
CA GLN A 122 -17.27 -1.67 10.81
C GLN A 122 -16.63 -2.44 9.65
N TRP A 123 -17.24 -3.55 9.22
CA TRP A 123 -16.76 -4.31 8.06
C TRP A 123 -16.85 -3.52 6.77
N ASN A 124 -18.00 -2.90 6.49
CA ASN A 124 -18.16 -2.08 5.30
C ASN A 124 -17.11 -0.96 5.27
N TYR A 125 -16.86 -0.32 6.40
CA TYR A 125 -15.83 0.70 6.56
C TYR A 125 -14.42 0.17 6.26
N ILE A 126 -14.03 -0.93 6.91
CA ILE A 126 -12.68 -1.50 6.73
C ILE A 126 -12.49 -1.92 5.28
N TYR A 127 -13.45 -2.66 4.70
CA TYR A 127 -13.31 -3.18 3.34
C TYR A 127 -13.52 -2.14 2.24
N SER A 128 -14.09 -0.97 2.52
CA SER A 128 -14.18 0.16 1.58
C SER A 128 -12.94 1.05 1.53
N THR A 129 -11.98 0.85 2.43
CA THR A 129 -10.77 1.68 2.52
C THR A 129 -9.46 0.87 2.56
N LEU A 130 -9.48 -0.33 3.15
CA LEU A 130 -8.27 -1.13 3.41
C LEU A 130 -7.56 -1.57 2.14
N PRO A 131 -8.25 -2.03 1.07
CA PRO A 131 -7.58 -2.46 -0.15
C PRO A 131 -6.73 -1.35 -0.80
N TYR A 132 -7.20 -0.10 -0.77
CA TYR A 132 -6.45 1.05 -1.27
C TYR A 132 -5.16 1.28 -0.47
N LEU A 133 -5.25 1.26 0.86
CA LEU A 133 -4.10 1.46 1.75
C LEU A 133 -3.09 0.30 1.69
N LEU A 134 -3.57 -0.94 1.59
CA LEU A 134 -2.70 -2.12 1.43
C LEU A 134 -1.98 -2.09 0.09
N TYR A 135 -2.67 -1.69 -0.98
CA TYR A 135 -2.03 -1.53 -2.28
C TYR A 135 -0.89 -0.52 -2.20
N TYR A 136 -1.14 0.69 -1.69
CA TYR A 136 -0.10 1.70 -1.47
C TYR A 136 1.08 1.15 -0.65
N THR A 137 0.77 0.40 0.42
CA THR A 137 1.79 -0.19 1.29
C THR A 137 2.70 -1.16 0.54
N VAL A 138 2.12 -2.04 -0.28
CA VAL A 138 2.88 -3.00 -1.09
C VAL A 138 3.78 -2.27 -2.09
N GLU A 139 3.27 -1.25 -2.78
CA GLU A 139 4.07 -0.47 -3.72
C GLU A 139 5.27 0.22 -3.05
N VAL A 140 5.06 0.80 -1.86
CA VAL A 140 6.14 1.41 -1.07
C VAL A 140 7.16 0.35 -0.63
N VAL A 141 6.71 -0.80 -0.16
CA VAL A 141 7.59 -1.91 0.24
C VAL A 141 8.40 -2.39 -0.96
N GLU A 142 7.80 -2.57 -2.13
CA GLU A 142 8.50 -2.95 -3.35
C GLU A 142 9.53 -1.90 -3.77
N ALA A 143 9.18 -0.61 -3.73
CA ALA A 143 10.11 0.47 -4.01
C ALA A 143 11.30 0.47 -3.04
N ILE A 144 11.06 0.19 -1.76
CA ILE A 144 12.12 0.08 -0.74
C ILE A 144 13.02 -1.13 -1.03
N ILE A 145 12.44 -2.31 -1.24
CA ILE A 145 13.19 -3.55 -1.50
C ILE A 145 14.02 -3.42 -2.78
N ASN A 146 13.47 -2.81 -3.83
CA ASN A 146 14.18 -2.57 -5.10
C ASN A 146 15.44 -1.70 -4.93
N ASN A 147 15.62 -0.97 -3.83
CA ASN A 147 16.84 -0.19 -3.58
C ASN A 147 18.02 -1.03 -3.09
N PHE A 148 17.79 -2.24 -2.59
CA PHE A 148 18.85 -3.07 -2.01
C PHE A 148 18.80 -4.56 -2.37
N ALA A 149 17.73 -5.03 -3.02
CA ALA A 149 17.60 -6.39 -3.49
C ALA A 149 17.20 -6.42 -4.97
N GLU A 150 17.88 -7.24 -5.75
CA GLU A 150 17.53 -7.50 -7.15
C GLU A 150 16.47 -8.60 -7.21
N TYR A 151 15.32 -8.29 -7.82
CA TYR A 151 14.33 -9.29 -8.19
C TYR A 151 14.70 -9.92 -9.53
N LYS A 152 14.96 -11.23 -9.53
CA LYS A 152 15.01 -12.00 -10.77
C LYS A 152 13.60 -12.03 -11.39
N ASN A 153 13.51 -11.84 -12.71
CA ASN A 153 12.26 -11.91 -13.49
C ASN A 153 11.21 -10.83 -13.21
N LYS A 154 11.64 -9.59 -12.94
CA LYS A 154 10.74 -8.44 -12.70
C LYS A 154 9.70 -8.22 -13.80
N ASP A 155 10.04 -8.50 -15.05
CA ASP A 155 9.13 -8.35 -16.21
C ASP A 155 8.10 -9.48 -16.34
N LEU A 156 8.27 -10.58 -15.61
CA LEU A 156 7.36 -11.74 -15.61
C LEU A 156 6.53 -11.83 -14.31
N ASP A 157 6.68 -10.89 -13.38
CA ASP A 157 5.88 -10.89 -12.15
C ASP A 157 4.47 -10.35 -12.41
N LEU A 158 3.60 -11.28 -12.80
CA LEU A 158 2.18 -11.02 -13.03
C LEU A 158 1.41 -10.74 -11.74
N THR A 159 2.02 -10.89 -10.57
CA THR A 159 1.42 -10.52 -9.29
C THR A 159 1.04 -9.04 -9.30
N ASN A 160 1.90 -8.17 -9.82
CA ASN A 160 1.64 -6.73 -9.92
C ASN A 160 0.40 -6.47 -10.78
N ILE A 161 0.29 -7.14 -11.93
CA ILE A 161 -0.87 -7.05 -12.81
C ILE A 161 -2.15 -7.54 -12.11
N ARG A 162 -2.08 -8.69 -11.42
CA ARG A 162 -3.21 -9.22 -10.65
C ARG A 162 -3.66 -8.26 -9.56
N ARG A 163 -2.73 -7.61 -8.85
CA ARG A 163 -3.05 -6.59 -7.84
C ARG A 163 -3.75 -5.38 -8.45
N ILE A 164 -3.23 -4.83 -9.55
CA ILE A 164 -3.85 -3.68 -10.23
C ILE A 164 -5.27 -4.04 -10.67
N PHE A 165 -5.45 -5.21 -11.27
CA PHE A 165 -6.75 -5.69 -11.71
C PHE A 165 -7.72 -5.92 -10.54
N GLY A 166 -7.24 -6.50 -9.44
CA GLY A 166 -8.03 -6.66 -8.22
C GLY A 166 -8.49 -5.31 -7.67
N LEU A 167 -7.59 -4.31 -7.61
CA LEU A 167 -7.93 -2.97 -7.16
C LEU A 167 -8.97 -2.31 -8.08
N LEU A 168 -8.80 -2.40 -9.39
CA LEU A 168 -9.76 -1.84 -10.36
C LEU A 168 -11.14 -2.48 -10.25
N LEU A 169 -11.22 -3.79 -10.03
CA LEU A 169 -12.49 -4.48 -9.81
C LEU A 169 -13.14 -4.07 -8.50
N TRP A 170 -12.35 -3.93 -7.44
CA TRP A 170 -12.84 -3.48 -6.15
C TRP A 170 -13.38 -2.05 -6.19
N LEU A 171 -12.69 -1.11 -6.87
CA LEU A 171 -13.17 0.25 -7.07
C LEU A 171 -14.51 0.29 -7.84
N ASP A 172 -14.63 -0.53 -8.90
CA ASP A 172 -15.86 -0.66 -9.70
C ASP A 172 -17.02 -1.25 -8.87
N GLU A 173 -16.76 -2.30 -8.08
CA GLU A 173 -17.77 -3.00 -7.29
C GLU A 173 -18.36 -2.13 -6.17
N TYR A 174 -17.53 -1.33 -5.51
CA TYR A 174 -17.96 -0.45 -4.42
C TYR A 174 -18.27 0.98 -4.88
N ASN A 175 -18.15 1.28 -6.19
CA ASN A 175 -18.32 2.61 -6.76
C ASN A 175 -17.51 3.69 -6.01
N LEU A 176 -16.24 3.37 -5.75
CA LEU A 176 -15.32 4.23 -5.01
C LEU A 176 -14.48 5.08 -5.96
N ASP A 177 -14.33 6.35 -5.63
CA ASP A 177 -13.49 7.30 -6.38
C ASP A 177 -12.35 7.80 -5.49
N TYR A 178 -11.18 7.17 -5.63
CA TYR A 178 -9.92 7.64 -5.05
C TYR A 178 -9.10 8.45 -6.06
N GLY A 179 -9.78 9.21 -6.94
CA GLY A 179 -9.16 9.95 -8.02
C GLY A 179 -8.58 9.09 -9.14
N LEU A 180 -8.85 7.77 -9.12
CA LEU A 180 -8.34 6.85 -10.12
C LEU A 180 -9.21 6.87 -11.38
N ASN A 181 -8.62 7.28 -12.50
CA ASN A 181 -9.26 7.10 -13.79
C ASN A 181 -9.13 5.63 -14.25
N THR A 182 -10.09 4.80 -13.83
CA THR A 182 -10.15 3.37 -14.16
C THR A 182 -10.10 3.12 -15.67
N LYS A 183 -10.72 3.99 -16.48
CA LYS A 183 -10.71 3.88 -17.95
C LYS A 183 -9.33 4.13 -18.54
N GLU A 184 -8.63 5.16 -18.06
CA GLU A 184 -7.26 5.47 -18.51
C GLU A 184 -6.27 4.41 -18.05
N THR A 185 -6.38 3.95 -16.81
CA THR A 185 -5.57 2.85 -16.27
C THR A 185 -5.76 1.59 -17.12
N MET A 186 -7.00 1.23 -17.44
CA MET A 186 -7.29 0.11 -18.33
C MET A 186 -6.75 0.29 -19.74
N LYS A 187 -6.80 1.52 -20.26
CA LYS A 187 -6.24 1.84 -21.58
C LYS A 187 -4.72 1.72 -21.59
N TYR A 188 -4.05 2.20 -20.54
CA TYR A 188 -2.61 2.06 -20.34
C TYR A 188 -2.20 0.59 -20.29
N LEU A 189 -2.85 -0.21 -19.44
CA LEU A 189 -2.57 -1.63 -19.30
C LEU A 189 -2.78 -2.39 -20.61
N ASN A 190 -3.86 -2.13 -21.35
CA ASN A 190 -4.10 -2.75 -22.66
C ASN A 190 -3.05 -2.39 -23.72
N ARG A 191 -2.34 -1.27 -23.58
CA ARG A 191 -1.26 -0.86 -24.49
C ARG A 191 0.06 -1.54 -24.13
N LYS A 192 0.38 -1.57 -22.85
CA LYS A 192 1.67 -2.08 -22.34
C LYS A 192 1.69 -3.60 -22.23
N LEU A 193 0.55 -4.24 -21.97
CA LEU A 193 0.44 -5.68 -21.79
C LEU A 193 0.15 -6.39 -23.12
N ILE A 194 1.11 -7.21 -23.55
CA ILE A 194 0.93 -8.14 -24.68
C ILE A 194 0.64 -9.52 -24.10
N PHE A 195 -0.55 -10.01 -24.39
CA PHE A 195 -1.11 -11.26 -23.90
C PHE A 195 -1.69 -12.06 -25.08
N PRO A 196 -0.88 -12.83 -25.83
CA PRO A 196 -1.37 -13.56 -26.99
C PRO A 196 -2.17 -14.79 -26.58
N CYS A 197 -3.29 -15.01 -27.28
CA CYS A 197 -4.12 -16.20 -27.07
C CYS A 197 -3.38 -17.48 -27.49
N LEU A 198 -3.38 -18.50 -26.62
CA LEU A 198 -2.75 -19.80 -26.91
C LEU A 198 -3.28 -20.50 -28.16
N ALA A 199 -4.54 -20.24 -28.55
CA ALA A 199 -5.19 -20.90 -29.68
C ALA A 199 -5.04 -20.16 -31.02
N CYS A 200 -5.03 -18.82 -31.01
CA CYS A 200 -5.03 -18.03 -32.26
C CYS A 200 -3.97 -16.93 -32.33
N ASN A 201 -3.10 -16.85 -31.33
CA ASN A 201 -1.98 -15.90 -31.21
C ASN A 201 -2.34 -14.40 -31.28
N LYS A 202 -3.63 -14.05 -31.30
CA LYS A 202 -4.09 -12.66 -31.25
C LYS A 202 -4.02 -12.13 -29.81
N ASN A 203 -3.62 -10.87 -29.66
CA ASN A 203 -3.54 -10.21 -28.36
C ASN A 203 -4.94 -10.14 -27.69
N ILE A 204 -5.03 -10.60 -26.45
CA ILE A 204 -6.23 -10.55 -25.63
C ILE A 204 -6.29 -9.17 -24.97
N LYS A 205 -7.41 -8.48 -25.20
CA LYS A 205 -7.69 -7.21 -24.52
C LYS A 205 -8.30 -7.48 -23.14
N PHE A 206 -7.92 -6.66 -22.17
CA PHE A 206 -8.48 -6.64 -20.83
C PHE A 206 -9.61 -5.62 -20.78
N GLY A 207 -10.80 -6.08 -20.43
CA GLY A 207 -11.94 -5.24 -20.04
C GLY A 207 -12.57 -5.85 -18.80
N VAL A 208 -13.57 -5.19 -18.20
CA VAL A 208 -14.19 -5.62 -16.92
C VAL A 208 -14.52 -7.12 -16.90
N ARG A 209 -15.07 -7.68 -17.99
CA ARG A 209 -15.33 -9.12 -18.09
C ARG A 209 -14.07 -9.98 -17.96
N ASN A 210 -13.01 -9.68 -18.71
CA ASN A 210 -11.77 -10.46 -18.67
C ASN A 210 -11.03 -10.25 -17.35
N LEU A 211 -11.11 -9.07 -16.74
CA LEU A 211 -10.60 -8.84 -15.39
C LEU A 211 -11.30 -9.73 -14.36
N LYS A 212 -12.64 -9.76 -14.36
CA LYS A 212 -13.42 -10.60 -13.44
C LYS A 212 -13.07 -12.08 -13.63
N MET A 213 -12.99 -12.55 -14.88
CA MET A 213 -12.60 -13.93 -15.16
C MET A 213 -11.19 -14.25 -14.67
N LEU A 214 -10.24 -13.34 -14.89
CA LEU A 214 -8.86 -13.53 -14.46
C LEU A 214 -8.79 -13.59 -12.92
N TYR A 215 -9.44 -12.65 -12.24
CA TYR A 215 -9.39 -12.58 -10.78
C TYR A 215 -10.11 -13.76 -10.11
N GLN A 216 -11.25 -14.20 -10.64
CA GLN A 216 -12.08 -15.23 -10.00
C GLN A 216 -11.73 -16.66 -10.41
N LYS A 217 -11.24 -16.85 -11.63
CA LYS A 217 -11.05 -18.18 -12.23
C LYS A 217 -9.66 -18.41 -12.78
N ASN A 218 -8.80 -17.40 -12.74
CA ASN A 218 -7.49 -17.42 -13.38
C ASN A 218 -7.55 -17.69 -14.91
N GLU A 219 -8.61 -17.20 -15.55
CA GLU A 219 -8.91 -17.42 -16.96
C GLU A 219 -9.15 -16.09 -17.70
N VAL A 220 -8.85 -16.05 -18.99
CA VAL A 220 -9.25 -14.95 -19.86
C VAL A 220 -9.89 -15.45 -21.15
N LYS A 221 -10.88 -14.71 -21.65
CA LYS A 221 -11.55 -15.03 -22.90
C LYS A 221 -10.94 -14.26 -24.06
N CYS A 222 -10.51 -14.98 -25.09
CA CYS A 222 -10.07 -14.37 -26.34
C CYS A 222 -11.29 -13.86 -27.13
N PHE A 223 -11.35 -12.56 -27.41
CA PHE A 223 -12.45 -12.00 -28.21
C PHE A 223 -12.44 -12.43 -29.68
N SER A 224 -11.28 -12.85 -30.19
CA SER A 224 -11.10 -13.24 -31.59
C SER A 224 -11.53 -14.68 -31.88
N CYS A 225 -11.04 -15.67 -31.13
CA CYS A 225 -11.40 -17.09 -31.35
C CYS A 225 -12.45 -17.62 -30.35
N LYS A 226 -12.85 -16.80 -29.37
CA LYS A 226 -13.78 -17.17 -28.27
C LYS A 226 -13.27 -18.25 -27.32
N GLY A 227 -12.06 -18.78 -27.54
CA GLY A 227 -11.37 -19.68 -26.63
C GLY A 227 -11.08 -19.04 -25.28
N VAL A 228 -10.94 -19.90 -24.27
CA VAL A 228 -10.51 -19.53 -22.91
C VAL A 228 -9.05 -19.91 -22.77
N CYS A 229 -8.25 -19.01 -22.22
CA CYS A 229 -6.85 -19.28 -21.90
C CYS A 229 -6.69 -19.22 -20.38
N ASN A 230 -6.05 -20.24 -19.81
CA ASN A 230 -5.61 -20.20 -18.42
C ASN A 230 -4.39 -19.27 -18.31
N PHE A 231 -4.36 -18.46 -17.26
CA PHE A 231 -3.33 -17.44 -17.09
C PHE A 231 -1.99 -18.01 -16.62
N ASP A 232 -1.99 -19.07 -15.81
CA ASP A 232 -0.74 -19.73 -15.35
C ASP A 232 -0.04 -20.44 -16.53
N GLU A 233 -0.80 -21.10 -17.42
CA GLU A 233 -0.24 -21.73 -18.62
C GLU A 233 0.47 -20.76 -19.56
N LEU A 234 0.11 -19.47 -19.48
CA LEU A 234 0.73 -18.41 -20.27
C LEU A 234 1.96 -17.82 -19.60
N GLN A 235 1.98 -17.82 -18.26
CA GLN A 235 3.14 -17.46 -17.47
C GLN A 235 4.27 -18.48 -17.67
N ASP A 236 3.96 -19.77 -17.59
CA ASP A 236 4.94 -20.87 -17.75
C ASP A 236 5.62 -20.88 -19.12
N LYS A 237 4.96 -20.30 -20.12
CA LYS A 237 5.48 -20.20 -21.49
C LYS A 237 6.19 -18.88 -21.78
N GLU A 238 6.31 -17.98 -20.80
CA GLU A 238 6.95 -16.66 -20.91
C GLU A 238 6.41 -15.81 -22.09
N ILE A 239 5.14 -16.01 -22.46
CA ILE A 239 4.57 -15.36 -23.66
C ILE A 239 4.00 -13.97 -23.34
N ILE A 240 3.76 -13.69 -22.06
CA ILE A 240 3.26 -12.40 -21.60
C ILE A 240 4.44 -11.42 -21.57
N LYS A 241 4.26 -10.27 -22.23
CA LYS A 241 5.29 -9.23 -22.29
C LYS A 241 4.73 -7.91 -21.80
N PHE A 242 5.46 -7.24 -20.92
CA PHE A 242 5.24 -5.85 -20.58
C PHE A 242 6.15 -5.00 -21.47
N THR A 243 5.59 -4.14 -22.31
CA THR A 243 6.40 -3.30 -23.19
C THR A 243 6.84 -2.04 -22.47
N THR A 244 8.12 -1.71 -22.53
CA THR A 244 8.68 -0.48 -21.96
C THR A 244 8.55 0.72 -22.91
N ALA A 245 7.98 0.55 -24.09
CA ALA A 245 7.87 1.61 -25.10
C ALA A 245 6.84 2.68 -24.69
N ASP A 246 7.31 3.88 -24.39
CA ASP A 246 6.51 5.10 -24.17
C ASP A 246 5.92 5.66 -25.46
#